data_AF-A0A0M8MBA2-F1
#
_entry.id   AF-A0A0M8MBA2-F1
#
_cell.length_a   1.000
_cell.length_b   1.000
_cell.length_c   1.000
_cell.angle_alpha   90.00
_cell.angle_beta   90.00
_cell.angle_gamma   90.00
#
_symmetry.space_group_name_H-M   'P 1'
#
loop_
_entity.id
_entity.type
_entity.pdbx_description
1 polymer ?
#
loop_
_entity_poly.entity_id
_entity_poly.type
_entity_poly.pdbx_seq_one_letter_code
_entity_poly.pdbx_strand_id
1 'polypeptide(L)'
;MKYFYYLLFLFLVGCVKEHEPKIEIYLLKEKIASDYGIPVSSMAEYTKMDEIEKRLYRFTRYDTINKELIDGGPFKVSLSDLNDNPLIEDKDIVAFNVKDEYVTLTEEGYSKIKSFQVPCQTHQVAITANKKVILTAYIRSDLSSQNLHWYQIPTSYSGNLSDKTKPYKSLRINFGSLDWNGKEVVPKPPYPKEFLEAFRKTNRLKE
;
A
#
# COMPACT_ATOMS: atom_id res chain seq x y z
N MET A 1 33.31 31.13 39.56
CA MET A 1 32.41 29.96 39.73
C MET A 1 31.03 30.08 39.04
N LYS A 2 30.50 31.27 38.73
CA LYS A 2 29.17 31.39 38.06
C LYS A 2 29.15 30.93 36.59
N TYR A 3 30.25 31.06 35.85
CA TYR A 3 30.32 30.69 34.42
C TYR A 3 30.45 29.18 34.16
N PHE A 4 30.81 28.39 35.18
CA PHE A 4 30.97 26.93 35.03
C PHE A 4 29.60 26.23 34.87
N TYR A 5 28.55 26.75 35.50
CA TYR A 5 27.19 26.22 35.39
C TYR A 5 26.56 26.44 34.01
N TYR A 6 26.90 27.54 33.32
CA TYR A 6 26.41 27.82 31.96
C TYR A 6 27.05 26.92 30.90
N LEU A 7 28.32 26.56 31.07
CA LEU A 7 29.01 25.63 30.15
C LEU A 7 28.46 24.20 30.27
N LEU A 8 28.05 23.79 31.48
CA LEU A 8 27.46 22.46 31.73
C LEU A 8 26.05 22.32 31.12
N PHE A 9 25.29 23.41 31.01
CA PHE A 9 23.94 23.38 30.44
C PHE A 9 23.94 23.26 28.90
N LEU A 10 24.99 23.77 28.24
CA LEU A 10 25.15 23.67 26.77
C LEU A 10 25.47 22.24 26.29
N PHE A 11 26.05 21.38 27.15
CA PHE A 11 26.29 19.97 26.83
C PHE A 11 25.07 19.07 27.02
N LEU A 12 24.02 19.54 27.72
CA LEU A 12 22.78 18.79 27.93
C LEU A 12 21.74 19.00 26.83
N VAL A 13 21.97 19.93 25.90
CA VAL A 13 21.28 19.95 24.59
C VAL A 13 21.94 18.91 23.68
N GLY A 14 22.06 17.69 24.21
CA GLY A 14 22.53 16.53 23.48
C GLY A 14 21.63 16.34 22.28
N CYS A 15 22.27 16.14 21.13
CA CYS A 15 21.65 15.83 19.84
C CYS A 15 20.59 14.73 20.05
N VAL A 16 19.32 15.12 20.15
CA VAL A 16 18.20 14.17 20.12
C VAL A 16 18.21 13.62 18.71
N LYS A 17 18.87 12.48 18.50
CA LYS A 17 18.75 11.73 17.25
C LYS A 17 17.25 11.50 17.07
N GLU A 18 16.66 12.19 16.09
CA GLU A 18 15.28 11.95 15.69
C GLU A 18 15.18 10.45 15.42
N HIS A 19 14.31 9.76 16.15
CA HIS A 19 14.20 8.31 16.01
C HIS A 19 13.80 8.02 14.56
N GLU A 20 14.64 7.28 13.84
CA GLU A 20 14.37 6.90 12.46
C GLU A 20 12.98 6.25 12.37
N PRO A 21 12.12 6.68 11.42
CA PRO A 21 10.76 6.16 11.35
C PRO A 21 10.78 4.68 11.01
N LYS A 22 10.05 3.88 11.80
CA LYS A 22 9.79 2.47 11.53
C LYS A 22 8.74 2.37 10.43
N ILE A 23 9.10 1.78 9.29
CA ILE A 23 8.23 1.60 8.14
C ILE A 23 7.69 0.17 8.16
N GLU A 24 6.38 -0.02 8.11
CA GLU A 24 5.77 -1.36 8.24
C GLU A 24 4.59 -1.49 7.26
N ILE A 25 4.29 -2.72 6.82
CA ILE A 25 3.13 -3.01 5.96
C ILE A 25 2.15 -3.88 6.74
N TYR A 26 0.91 -3.43 6.81
CA TYR A 26 -0.19 -4.04 7.54
C TYR A 26 -1.28 -4.53 6.61
N LEU A 27 -1.87 -5.68 6.95
CA LEU A 27 -3.18 -6.06 6.45
C LEU A 27 -4.26 -5.34 7.25
N LEU A 28 -5.37 -5.02 6.59
CA LEU A 28 -6.58 -4.57 7.28
C LEU A 28 -7.29 -5.77 7.94
N LYS A 29 -7.98 -5.50 9.06
CA LYS A 29 -8.87 -6.47 9.74
C LYS A 29 -10.07 -6.82 8.87
N GLU A 30 -10.65 -5.82 8.21
CA GLU A 30 -11.80 -5.95 7.31
C GLU A 30 -11.61 -5.11 6.05
N LYS A 31 -12.27 -5.51 4.96
CA LYS A 31 -12.27 -4.72 3.72
C LYS A 31 -13.10 -3.45 3.94
N ILE A 32 -12.50 -2.29 3.65
CA ILE A 32 -13.12 -0.97 3.70
C ILE A 32 -13.50 -0.54 2.28
N ALA A 33 -14.70 0.02 2.14
CA ALA A 33 -15.16 0.55 0.86
C ALA A 33 -14.32 1.76 0.43
N SER A 34 -14.06 1.85 -0.88
CA SER A 34 -13.43 3.03 -1.49
C SER A 34 -14.24 4.30 -1.21
N ASP A 35 -13.59 5.46 -1.09
CA ASP A 35 -14.25 6.78 -1.03
C ASP A 35 -14.43 7.43 -2.41
N TYR A 36 -14.02 6.73 -3.48
CA TYR A 36 -14.17 7.14 -4.87
C TYR A 36 -15.37 6.47 -5.56
N GLY A 37 -16.23 7.27 -6.22
CA GLY A 37 -17.44 6.83 -6.91
C GLY A 37 -18.66 6.64 -6.00
N ILE A 38 -19.81 6.29 -6.59
CA ILE A 38 -21.04 5.98 -5.83
C ILE A 38 -21.11 4.49 -5.49
N PRO A 39 -21.66 4.08 -4.33
CA PRO A 39 -21.86 2.66 -4.04
C PRO A 39 -22.79 2.02 -5.09
N VAL A 40 -22.40 0.87 -5.64
CA VAL A 40 -23.30 0.09 -6.53
C VAL A 40 -24.58 -0.29 -5.77
N SER A 41 -24.49 -0.50 -4.46
CA SER A 41 -25.64 -0.76 -3.60
C SER A 41 -26.69 0.35 -3.54
N SER A 42 -26.37 1.56 -4.02
CA SER A 42 -27.32 2.67 -4.14
C SER A 42 -28.01 2.76 -5.51
N MET A 43 -27.61 1.92 -6.47
CA MET A 43 -28.17 1.92 -7.82
C MET A 43 -29.47 1.11 -7.90
N ALA A 44 -30.40 1.51 -8.77
CA ALA A 44 -31.68 0.83 -8.95
C ALA A 44 -31.51 -0.62 -9.46
N GLU A 45 -30.44 -0.89 -10.18
CA GLU A 45 -30.07 -2.22 -10.67
C GLU A 45 -29.71 -3.16 -9.52
N TYR A 46 -29.16 -2.65 -8.41
CA TYR A 46 -28.76 -3.46 -7.27
C TYR A 46 -29.95 -4.13 -6.57
N THR A 47 -31.14 -3.51 -6.60
CA THR A 47 -32.34 -4.12 -6.02
C THR A 47 -32.83 -5.34 -6.81
N LYS A 48 -32.34 -5.51 -8.05
CA LYS A 48 -32.68 -6.62 -8.93
C LYS A 48 -31.66 -7.77 -8.87
N MET A 49 -30.52 -7.55 -8.21
CA MET A 49 -29.47 -8.54 -8.06
C MET A 49 -29.85 -9.65 -7.07
N ASP A 50 -29.33 -10.84 -7.28
CA ASP A 50 -29.40 -11.92 -6.29
C ASP A 50 -28.42 -11.71 -5.12
N GLU A 51 -28.51 -12.54 -4.08
CA GLU A 51 -27.65 -12.40 -2.89
C GLU A 51 -26.16 -12.68 -3.16
N ILE A 52 -25.84 -13.49 -4.16
CA ILE A 52 -24.46 -13.77 -4.56
C ILE A 52 -23.88 -12.53 -5.25
N GLU A 53 -24.60 -11.96 -6.21
CA GLU A 53 -24.24 -10.73 -6.89
C GLU A 53 -24.09 -9.57 -5.90
N LYS A 54 -25.06 -9.38 -5.00
CA LYS A 54 -24.97 -8.35 -3.95
C LYS A 54 -23.73 -8.51 -3.08
N ARG A 55 -23.36 -9.76 -2.74
CA ARG A 55 -22.13 -10.05 -1.98
C ARG A 55 -20.87 -9.74 -2.78
N LEU A 56 -20.85 -10.03 -4.08
CA LEU A 56 -19.73 -9.70 -4.97
C LEU A 56 -19.53 -8.19 -5.10
N TYR A 57 -20.63 -7.45 -5.30
CA TYR A 57 -20.60 -6.00 -5.52
C TYR A 57 -20.68 -5.15 -4.24
N ARG A 58 -20.70 -5.75 -3.04
CA ARG A 58 -20.91 -5.04 -1.76
C ARG A 58 -19.92 -3.90 -1.49
N PHE A 59 -18.72 -3.98 -2.08
CA PHE A 59 -17.67 -2.96 -1.95
C PHE A 59 -17.34 -2.27 -3.28
N THR A 60 -18.04 -2.64 -4.35
CA THR A 60 -17.82 -2.07 -5.68
C THR A 60 -18.49 -0.70 -5.73
N ARG A 61 -17.78 0.23 -6.36
CA ARG A 61 -18.26 1.59 -6.64
C ARG A 61 -18.48 1.75 -8.14
N TYR A 62 -19.27 2.74 -8.52
CA TYR A 62 -19.46 3.12 -9.91
C TYR A 62 -18.92 4.53 -10.15
N ASP A 63 -18.04 4.65 -11.13
CA ASP A 63 -17.59 5.95 -11.63
C ASP A 63 -18.63 6.49 -12.60
N THR A 64 -19.39 7.51 -12.19
CA THR A 64 -20.44 8.10 -13.02
C THR A 64 -19.88 8.93 -14.19
N ILE A 65 -18.61 9.34 -14.13
CA ILE A 65 -17.96 10.12 -15.19
C ILE A 65 -17.47 9.19 -16.29
N ASN A 66 -16.69 8.16 -15.91
CA ASN A 66 -16.10 7.20 -16.85
C ASN A 66 -17.03 6.02 -17.17
N LYS A 67 -18.16 5.90 -16.46
CA LYS A 67 -19.18 4.86 -16.61
C LYS A 67 -18.67 3.44 -16.40
N GLU A 68 -17.80 3.24 -15.41
CA GLU A 68 -17.17 1.95 -15.11
C GLU A 68 -17.34 1.51 -13.65
N LEU A 69 -17.21 0.20 -13.42
CA LEU A 69 -17.16 -0.37 -12.06
C LEU A 69 -15.74 -0.29 -11.50
N ILE A 70 -15.65 0.05 -10.22
CA ILE A 70 -14.41 0.17 -9.45
C ILE A 70 -14.47 -0.85 -8.31
N ASP A 71 -13.65 -1.89 -8.39
CA ASP A 71 -13.59 -2.96 -7.37
C ASP A 71 -12.68 -2.61 -6.19
N GLY A 72 -11.76 -1.66 -6.41
CA GLY A 72 -10.90 -1.09 -5.38
C GLY A 72 -10.34 0.26 -5.81
N GLY A 73 -10.78 1.33 -5.17
CA GLY A 73 -10.27 2.70 -5.33
C GLY A 73 -9.52 3.18 -4.08
N PRO A 74 -9.20 4.47 -3.95
CA PRO A 74 -8.64 5.02 -2.72
C PRO A 74 -9.52 4.71 -1.52
N PHE A 75 -8.86 4.49 -0.38
CA PHE A 75 -9.53 4.27 0.89
C PHE A 75 -8.68 4.87 2.02
N LYS A 76 -9.37 5.26 3.10
CA LYS A 76 -8.78 5.81 4.32
C LYS A 76 -8.91 4.80 5.44
N VAL A 77 -7.85 4.67 6.22
CA VAL A 77 -7.76 3.77 7.37
C VAL A 77 -7.08 4.49 8.52
N SER A 78 -7.42 4.05 9.71
CA SER A 78 -6.78 4.36 10.97
C SER A 78 -6.04 3.13 11.51
N LEU A 79 -5.24 3.31 12.56
CA LEU A 79 -4.51 2.21 13.18
C LEU A 79 -5.43 1.11 13.73
N SER A 80 -6.65 1.47 14.18
CA SER A 80 -7.62 0.49 14.69
C SER A 80 -8.13 -0.48 13.63
N ASP A 81 -8.09 -0.09 12.35
CA ASP A 81 -8.55 -0.89 11.21
C ASP A 81 -7.50 -1.93 10.78
N LEU A 82 -6.27 -1.82 11.29
CA LEU A 82 -5.15 -2.69 10.93
C LEU A 82 -5.08 -3.90 11.86
N ASN A 83 -4.60 -5.04 11.34
CA ASN A 83 -4.22 -6.17 12.17
C ASN A 83 -3.15 -5.76 13.18
N ASP A 84 -3.13 -6.41 14.34
CA ASP A 84 -2.24 -6.01 15.44
C ASP A 84 -0.76 -6.16 15.08
N ASN A 85 -0.43 -7.19 14.28
CA ASN A 85 0.92 -7.46 13.79
C ASN A 85 1.06 -7.06 12.31
N PRO A 86 2.18 -6.44 11.92
CA PRO A 86 2.45 -6.15 10.51
C PRO A 86 2.69 -7.44 9.73
N LEU A 87 2.31 -7.44 8.46
CA LEU A 87 2.70 -8.48 7.49
C LEU A 87 4.19 -8.36 7.16
N ILE A 88 4.70 -7.13 7.05
CA ILE A 88 6.11 -6.83 6.77
C ILE A 88 6.60 -5.82 7.81
N GLU A 89 7.64 -6.20 8.54
CA GLU A 89 8.26 -5.36 9.57
C GLU A 89 9.29 -4.41 8.96
N ASP A 90 9.71 -3.40 9.72
CA ASP A 90 10.73 -2.44 9.28
C ASP A 90 12.05 -3.11 8.88
N LYS A 91 12.48 -4.14 9.62
CA LYS A 91 13.67 -4.93 9.31
C LYS A 91 13.60 -5.66 7.97
N ASP A 92 12.38 -5.88 7.46
CA ASP A 92 12.15 -6.58 6.21
C ASP A 92 12.25 -5.63 5.00
N ILE A 93 12.23 -4.31 5.22
CA ILE A 93 12.22 -3.28 4.19
C ILE A 93 13.61 -2.67 4.02
N VAL A 94 14.21 -2.91 2.85
CA VAL A 94 15.57 -2.47 2.53
C VAL A 94 15.58 -1.07 1.93
N ALA A 95 14.76 -0.82 0.91
CA ALA A 95 14.74 0.46 0.18
C ALA A 95 13.45 0.63 -0.62
N PHE A 96 13.12 1.87 -0.98
CA PHE A 96 12.15 2.19 -2.01
C PHE A 96 12.84 2.92 -3.16
N ASN A 97 12.73 2.41 -4.38
CA ASN A 97 13.20 3.04 -5.59
C ASN A 97 12.04 3.74 -6.30
N VAL A 98 12.11 5.07 -6.38
CA VAL A 98 11.05 5.90 -6.96
C VAL A 98 10.93 5.66 -8.46
N LYS A 99 12.07 5.64 -9.16
CA LYS A 99 12.15 5.50 -10.62
C LYS A 99 11.63 4.16 -11.10
N ASP A 100 12.00 3.09 -10.41
CA ASP A 100 11.63 1.73 -10.77
C ASP A 100 10.35 1.25 -10.05
N GLU A 101 9.79 2.07 -9.17
CA GLU A 101 8.53 1.85 -8.45
C GLU A 101 8.50 0.59 -7.59
N TYR A 102 9.62 0.21 -6.97
CA TYR A 102 9.69 -0.97 -6.11
C TYR A 102 10.18 -0.70 -4.71
N VAL A 103 9.63 -1.45 -3.76
CA VAL A 103 10.19 -1.66 -2.43
C VAL A 103 11.05 -2.93 -2.46
N THR A 104 12.34 -2.80 -2.19
CA THR A 104 13.24 -3.95 -1.99
C THR A 104 13.02 -4.52 -0.60
N LEU A 105 12.86 -5.83 -0.51
CA LEU A 105 12.69 -6.57 0.74
C LEU A 105 13.88 -7.48 1.04
N THR A 106 14.00 -7.90 2.30
CA THR A 106 14.83 -9.05 2.70
C THR A 106 14.23 -10.37 2.16
N GLU A 107 14.98 -11.48 2.27
CA GLU A 107 14.44 -12.81 1.93
C GLU A 107 13.23 -13.15 2.81
N GLU A 108 13.32 -12.83 4.09
CA GLU A 108 12.27 -13.11 5.08
C GLU A 108 11.00 -12.34 4.72
N GLY A 109 11.11 -11.02 4.48
CA GLY A 109 9.99 -10.19 4.06
C GLY A 109 9.35 -10.66 2.75
N TYR A 110 10.16 -10.97 1.76
CA TYR A 110 9.65 -11.47 0.48
C TYR A 110 8.95 -12.83 0.62
N SER A 111 9.47 -13.71 1.48
CA SER A 111 8.85 -14.99 1.78
C SER A 111 7.49 -14.83 2.47
N LYS A 112 7.33 -13.85 3.38
CA LYS A 112 6.04 -13.50 4.01
C LYS A 112 4.99 -13.07 2.98
N ILE A 113 5.35 -12.26 1.99
CA ILE A 113 4.43 -11.87 0.90
C ILE A 113 4.07 -13.07 0.03
N LYS A 114 5.05 -13.91 -0.32
CA LYS A 114 4.84 -15.08 -1.15
C LYS A 114 3.94 -16.11 -0.47
N SER A 115 4.11 -16.35 0.84
CA SER A 115 3.27 -17.28 1.60
C SER A 115 1.85 -16.75 1.83
N PHE A 116 1.66 -15.43 1.83
CA PHE A 116 0.35 -14.79 1.95
C PHE A 116 -0.53 -14.92 0.69
N GLN A 117 -0.01 -15.43 -0.42
CA GLN A 117 -0.76 -15.50 -1.68
C GLN A 117 -2.02 -16.38 -1.56
N VAL A 118 -3.20 -15.75 -1.58
CA VAL A 118 -4.49 -16.43 -1.71
C VAL A 118 -4.95 -16.33 -3.17
N PRO A 119 -5.33 -17.44 -3.82
CA PRO A 119 -5.76 -17.41 -5.23
C PRO A 119 -6.95 -16.47 -5.44
N CYS A 120 -6.90 -15.66 -6.51
CA CYS A 120 -8.02 -14.85 -7.00
C CYS A 120 -8.59 -13.82 -6.01
N GLN A 121 -7.86 -13.46 -4.95
CA GLN A 121 -8.29 -12.45 -3.98
C GLN A 121 -7.42 -11.20 -4.03
N THR A 122 -8.05 -10.08 -3.70
CA THR A 122 -7.37 -8.80 -3.51
C THR A 122 -7.49 -8.42 -2.04
N HIS A 123 -6.37 -8.09 -1.40
CA HIS A 123 -6.32 -7.70 0.00
C HIS A 123 -5.93 -6.23 0.13
N GLN A 124 -6.62 -5.49 0.99
CA GLN A 124 -6.21 -4.12 1.31
C GLN A 124 -5.06 -4.14 2.30
N VAL A 125 -4.11 -3.23 2.06
CA VAL A 125 -2.96 -3.01 2.94
C VAL A 125 -2.74 -1.54 3.23
N ALA A 126 -2.11 -1.28 4.36
CA ALA A 126 -1.63 0.03 4.75
C ALA A 126 -0.13 -0.03 5.01
N ILE A 127 0.62 0.91 4.44
CA ILE A 127 2.00 1.17 4.81
C ILE A 127 2.00 2.27 5.85
N THR A 128 2.74 2.07 6.92
CA THR A 128 2.84 3.01 8.03
C THR A 128 4.27 3.48 8.24
N ALA A 129 4.45 4.68 8.80
CA ALA A 129 5.68 5.15 9.42
C ALA A 129 5.38 5.51 10.87
N ASN A 130 6.02 4.84 11.83
CA ASN A 130 5.73 4.98 13.26
C ASN A 130 4.23 4.83 13.57
N LYS A 131 3.59 3.79 13.01
CA LYS A 131 2.14 3.50 13.11
C LYS A 131 1.20 4.57 12.53
N LYS A 132 1.71 5.65 11.93
CA LYS A 132 0.93 6.58 11.12
C LYS A 132 0.80 6.02 9.71
N VAL A 133 -0.41 5.86 9.19
CA VAL A 133 -0.65 5.44 7.80
C VAL A 133 -0.10 6.50 6.85
N ILE A 134 0.75 6.08 5.91
CA ILE A 134 1.40 6.96 4.90
C ILE A 134 1.07 6.57 3.47
N LEU A 135 0.60 5.34 3.23
CA LEU A 135 0.12 4.87 1.94
C LEU A 135 -0.88 3.74 2.13
N THR A 136 -1.93 3.70 1.33
CA THR A 136 -2.84 2.56 1.20
C THR A 136 -2.66 1.92 -0.16
N ALA A 137 -2.79 0.60 -0.22
CA ALA A 137 -2.63 -0.16 -1.46
C ALA A 137 -3.43 -1.46 -1.42
N TYR A 138 -3.37 -2.20 -2.52
CA TYR A 138 -3.98 -3.51 -2.66
C TYR A 138 -2.94 -4.56 -3.03
N ILE A 139 -2.81 -5.65 -2.27
CA ILE A 139 -2.12 -6.85 -2.75
C ILE A 139 -3.05 -7.56 -3.73
N ARG A 140 -2.58 -7.74 -4.97
CA ARG A 140 -3.39 -8.26 -6.08
C ARG A 140 -2.71 -9.45 -6.74
N SER A 141 -3.41 -10.57 -6.84
CA SER A 141 -2.98 -11.70 -7.69
C SER A 141 -3.06 -11.32 -9.17
N ASP A 142 -2.08 -11.75 -9.97
CA ASP A 142 -2.11 -11.72 -11.44
C ASP A 142 -3.32 -12.45 -12.05
N LEU A 143 -3.98 -13.34 -11.31
CA LEU A 143 -5.23 -14.00 -11.71
C LEU A 143 -6.50 -13.18 -11.38
N SER A 144 -6.38 -12.05 -10.70
CA SER A 144 -7.52 -11.23 -10.31
C SER A 144 -8.01 -10.37 -11.47
N SER A 145 -9.29 -10.49 -11.81
CA SER A 145 -10.00 -9.66 -12.80
C SER A 145 -10.46 -8.30 -12.25
N GLN A 146 -10.19 -8.00 -10.98
CA GLN A 146 -10.69 -6.78 -10.34
C GLN A 146 -10.09 -5.51 -10.96
N ASN A 147 -10.97 -4.54 -11.22
CA ASN A 147 -10.59 -3.21 -11.70
C ASN A 147 -10.16 -2.34 -10.52
N LEU A 148 -8.85 -2.21 -10.30
CA LEU A 148 -8.27 -1.44 -9.20
C LEU A 148 -7.78 -0.07 -9.67
N HIS A 149 -8.36 0.99 -9.13
CA HIS A 149 -8.06 2.40 -9.41
C HIS A 149 -7.15 3.02 -8.34
N TRP A 150 -6.26 2.21 -7.76
CA TRP A 150 -5.38 2.65 -6.68
C TRP A 150 -4.01 1.98 -6.76
N TYR A 151 -3.15 2.23 -5.77
CA TYR A 151 -1.85 1.57 -5.67
C TYR A 151 -2.01 0.06 -5.47
N GLN A 152 -1.17 -0.71 -6.14
CA GLN A 152 -1.22 -2.16 -6.18
C GLN A 152 0.16 -2.75 -5.89
N ILE A 153 0.16 -3.91 -5.25
CA ILE A 153 1.30 -4.77 -5.03
C ILE A 153 0.99 -6.08 -5.75
N PRO A 154 1.45 -6.25 -7.01
CA PRO A 154 1.15 -7.44 -7.77
C PRO A 154 1.92 -8.63 -7.20
N THR A 155 1.22 -9.75 -7.05
CA THR A 155 1.78 -11.04 -6.66
C THR A 155 1.51 -12.04 -7.77
N SER A 156 2.54 -12.77 -8.22
CA SER A 156 2.31 -13.82 -9.21
C SER A 156 1.90 -15.11 -8.54
N TYR A 157 0.74 -15.65 -8.94
CA TYR A 157 0.26 -16.97 -8.54
C TYR A 157 1.22 -18.09 -8.96
N SER A 158 1.89 -17.93 -10.11
CA SER A 158 2.83 -18.93 -10.64
C SER A 158 4.16 -19.00 -9.89
N GLY A 159 4.38 -18.12 -8.90
CA GLY A 159 5.66 -17.99 -8.20
C GLY A 159 6.80 -17.41 -9.06
N ASN A 160 6.57 -17.22 -10.36
CA ASN A 160 7.49 -16.55 -11.28
C ASN A 160 7.24 -15.04 -11.26
N LEU A 161 7.61 -14.40 -10.15
CA LEU A 161 7.93 -12.96 -10.16
C LEU A 161 9.28 -12.69 -10.84
N SER A 162 9.89 -13.71 -11.47
CA SER A 162 11.22 -13.71 -12.08
C SER A 162 11.23 -13.02 -13.45
N ASP A 163 10.89 -11.74 -13.46
CA ASP A 163 11.50 -10.87 -14.43
C ASP A 163 13.00 -10.78 -14.06
N LYS A 164 13.84 -11.50 -14.80
CA LYS A 164 15.31 -11.59 -14.58
C LYS A 164 16.01 -10.22 -14.62
N THR A 165 15.30 -9.18 -15.04
CA THR A 165 15.78 -7.80 -15.10
C THR A 165 15.53 -6.99 -13.82
N LYS A 166 14.73 -7.52 -12.87
CA LYS A 166 14.38 -6.83 -11.62
C LYS A 166 15.24 -7.32 -10.46
N PRO A 167 15.56 -6.46 -9.47
CA PRO A 167 16.24 -6.90 -8.27
C PRO A 167 15.40 -8.01 -7.60
N TYR A 168 16.04 -9.15 -7.40
CA TYR A 168 15.50 -10.28 -6.64
C TYR A 168 14.91 -9.75 -5.32
N LYS A 169 13.66 -10.10 -5.00
CA LYS A 169 12.92 -9.69 -3.78
C LYS A 169 12.42 -8.24 -3.77
N SER A 170 11.65 -7.86 -4.78
CA SER A 170 11.02 -6.54 -4.86
C SER A 170 9.50 -6.63 -4.89
N LEU A 171 8.84 -5.69 -4.21
CA LEU A 171 7.41 -5.42 -4.34
C LEU A 171 7.23 -4.20 -5.22
N ARG A 172 6.63 -4.37 -6.39
CA ARG A 172 6.22 -3.22 -7.19
C ARG A 172 5.06 -2.53 -6.47
N ILE A 173 5.09 -1.20 -6.37
CA ILE A 173 3.94 -0.40 -5.94
C ILE A 173 3.49 0.41 -7.17
N ASN A 174 2.78 -0.24 -8.08
CA ASN A 174 2.29 0.43 -9.28
C ASN A 174 0.93 1.08 -9.02
N PHE A 175 0.57 2.04 -9.84
CA PHE A 175 -0.78 2.60 -9.84
C PHE A 175 -1.55 2.08 -11.05
N GLY A 176 -2.86 1.91 -10.85
CA GLY A 176 -3.82 1.92 -11.94
C GLY A 176 -4.19 0.55 -12.50
N SER A 177 -5.40 0.46 -13.03
CA SER A 177 -5.78 -0.60 -13.93
C SER A 177 -5.23 -0.30 -15.31
N LEU A 178 -4.57 -1.30 -15.88
CA LEU A 178 -4.42 -1.35 -17.32
C LEU A 178 -5.76 -1.85 -17.86
N ASP A 179 -6.25 -1.24 -18.95
CA ASP A 179 -7.32 -1.87 -19.71
C ASP A 179 -6.83 -3.21 -20.29
N TRP A 180 -7.75 -3.98 -20.83
CA TRP A 180 -7.52 -5.19 -21.62
C TRP A 180 -6.50 -5.04 -22.77
N ASN A 181 -6.16 -3.81 -23.18
CA ASN A 181 -5.14 -3.49 -24.17
C ASN A 181 -3.81 -3.01 -23.56
N GLY A 182 -3.67 -3.04 -22.23
CA GLY A 182 -2.46 -2.58 -21.55
C GLY A 182 -2.34 -1.06 -21.40
N LYS A 183 -3.40 -0.30 -21.65
CA LYS A 183 -3.41 1.17 -21.55
C LYS A 183 -3.82 1.61 -20.16
N GLU A 184 -3.12 2.60 -19.60
CA GLU A 184 -3.53 3.25 -18.35
C GLU A 184 -4.92 3.86 -18.50
N VAL A 185 -5.86 3.40 -17.67
CA VAL A 185 -7.24 3.93 -17.63
C VAL A 185 -7.32 5.20 -16.78
N VAL A 186 -6.43 5.33 -15.79
CA VAL A 186 -6.40 6.45 -14.84
C VAL A 186 -4.98 6.99 -14.73
N PRO A 187 -4.76 8.32 -14.78
CA PRO A 187 -3.45 8.92 -14.57
C PRO A 187 -2.88 8.56 -13.20
N LYS A 188 -1.60 8.19 -13.15
CA LYS A 188 -0.91 7.89 -11.89
C LYS A 188 -0.82 9.11 -10.97
N PRO A 189 -1.38 9.06 -9.74
CA PRO A 189 -1.12 10.07 -8.73
C PRO A 189 0.32 9.94 -8.24
N PRO A 190 0.96 11.06 -7.89
CA PRO A 190 2.27 11.04 -7.26
C PRO A 190 2.18 10.33 -5.91
N TYR A 191 3.27 9.67 -5.50
CA TYR A 191 3.33 9.09 -4.17
C TYR A 191 3.10 10.17 -3.09
N PRO A 192 2.39 9.85 -2.00
CA PRO A 192 2.21 10.77 -0.88
C PRO A 192 3.57 11.29 -0.38
N LYS A 193 3.60 12.57 -0.01
CA LYS A 193 4.83 13.21 0.48
C LYS A 193 5.38 12.49 1.71
N GLU A 194 4.50 12.13 2.64
CA GLU A 194 4.81 11.42 3.88
C GLU A 194 5.44 10.05 3.62
N PHE A 195 5.02 9.36 2.54
CA PHE A 195 5.60 8.10 2.12
C PHE A 195 7.05 8.29 1.67
N LEU A 196 7.30 9.25 0.77
CA LEU A 196 8.66 9.54 0.29
C LEU A 196 9.57 10.05 1.42
N GLU A 197 9.05 10.89 2.31
CA GLU A 197 9.80 11.40 3.46
C GLU A 197 10.19 10.31 4.46
N ALA A 198 9.33 9.31 4.71
CA ALA A 198 9.66 8.20 5.60
C ALA A 198 10.89 7.41 5.11
N PHE A 199 10.94 7.11 3.81
CA PHE A 199 12.11 6.45 3.21
C PHE A 199 13.34 7.36 3.17
N ARG A 200 13.16 8.66 2.90
CA ARG A 200 14.27 9.62 2.90
C ARG A 200 14.91 9.77 4.28
N LYS A 201 14.11 9.88 5.34
CA LYS A 201 14.59 10.00 6.74
C LYS A 201 15.37 8.79 7.23
N THR A 202 15.21 7.63 6.59
CA THR A 202 15.93 6.40 6.93
C THR A 202 17.06 6.08 5.95
N ASN A 203 17.40 6.99 5.03
CA ASN A 203 18.36 6.76 3.95
C ASN A 203 18.02 5.54 3.07
N ARG A 204 16.72 5.20 2.98
CA ARG A 204 16.18 4.06 2.22
C ARG A 204 15.47 4.49 0.93
N LEU A 205 15.42 5.78 0.62
CA LEU A 205 14.90 6.29 -0.66
C LEU A 205 15.99 6.26 -1.73
N LYS A 206 15.68 5.67 -2.88
CA LYS A 206 16.52 5.66 -4.09
C LYS A 206 15.78 6.41 -5.20
N GLU A 207 16.47 7.36 -5.83
CA GLU A 207 15.95 8.21 -6.90
C GLU A 207 16.58 7.83 -8.25
#